data_AF-A0A528BET4-F1
#
_entry.id   AF-A0A528BET4-F1
#
_cell.length_a   1.000
_cell.length_b   1.000
_cell.length_c   1.000
_cell.angle_alpha   90.00
_cell.angle_beta   90.00
_cell.angle_gamma   90.00
#
_symmetry.space_group_name_H-M   'P 1'
#
loop_
_entity.id
_entity.type
_entity.pdbx_description
1 polymer ?
#
loop_
_entity_poly.entity_id
_entity_poly.type
_entity_poly.pdbx_seq_one_letter_code
_entity_poly.pdbx_strand_id
1 'polypeptide(L)' 'MKHADSQSPVSFVANVARLPQKGLPVVIEADAAQRAALAGEHELLSVENYRAELLVA' A
#
# COMPACT_ATOMS: atom_id res chain seq x y z
N MET A 1 15.06 14.44 -9.39
CA MET A 1 14.01 14.86 -8.46
C MET A 1 14.01 13.84 -7.32
N LYS A 2 14.65 14.15 -6.20
CA LYS A 2 14.64 13.27 -5.02
C LYS A 2 13.23 13.36 -4.44
N HIS A 3 12.39 12.36 -4.70
CA HIS A 3 11.25 12.13 -3.82
C HIS A 3 11.91 11.79 -2.48
N ALA A 4 11.79 12.65 -1.47
CA ALA A 4 11.88 12.14 -0.11
C ALA A 4 10.88 10.98 -0.05
N ASP A 5 11.26 9.85 0.52
CA ASP A 5 10.40 8.65 0.65
C ASP A 5 9.11 9.00 1.41
N SER A 6 8.15 9.60 0.72
CA SER A 6 6.79 9.79 1.19
C SER A 6 6.14 8.42 1.08
N GLN A 7 6.31 7.63 2.14
CA GLN A 7 5.67 6.33 2.25
C GLN A 7 4.16 6.52 2.10
N SER A 8 3.54 5.78 1.17
CA SER A 8 2.09 5.84 0.98
C SER A 8 1.37 5.49 2.28
N PRO A 9 0.24 6.14 2.61
CA PRO A 9 -0.63 5.79 3.72
C PRO A 9 -1.09 4.33 3.68
N VAL A 10 -1.08 3.72 2.49
CA VAL A 10 -1.37 2.30 2.28
C VAL A 10 -0.09 1.61 1.83
N SER A 11 0.61 0.96 2.77
CA SER A 11 1.91 0.31 2.53
C SER A 11 2.00 -1.04 3.25
N PHE A 12 2.70 -2.00 2.65
CA PHE A 12 3.02 -3.29 3.26
C PHE A 12 4.52 -3.53 3.24
N VAL A 13 5.10 -3.89 4.39
CA VAL A 13 6.54 -4.16 4.54
C VAL A 13 6.80 -5.66 4.45
N ALA A 14 7.49 -6.09 3.40
CA ALA A 14 7.92 -7.47 3.23
C ALA A 14 9.41 -7.65 3.59
N ASN A 15 9.74 -8.68 4.36
CA ASN A 15 11.14 -9.03 4.63
C ASN A 15 11.68 -9.94 3.52
N VAL A 16 12.56 -9.38 2.68
CA VAL A 16 13.15 -10.07 1.52
C VAL A 16 13.95 -11.32 1.93
N ALA A 17 14.62 -11.31 3.09
CA ALA A 17 15.38 -12.47 3.57
C ALA A 17 14.49 -13.68 3.93
N ARG A 18 13.18 -13.49 4.03
CA ARG A 18 12.19 -14.53 4.33
C ARG A 18 11.19 -14.75 3.18
N LEU A 19 11.48 -14.22 2.00
CA LEU A 19 10.58 -14.33 0.85
C LEU A 19 10.53 -15.79 0.36
N PRO A 20 9.35 -16.40 0.23
CA PRO A 20 9.22 -17.74 -0.35
C PRO A 20 9.65 -17.74 -1.82
N GLN A 21 10.25 -18.85 -2.28
CA GLN A 21 10.70 -18.99 -3.68
C GLN A 21 9.57 -18.82 -4.71
N LYS A 22 8.32 -19.16 -4.35
CA LYS A 22 7.15 -19.00 -5.22
C LYS A 22 6.49 -17.62 -5.08
N GLY A 23 7.13 -16.70 -4.37
CA GLY A 23 6.60 -15.39 -4.03
C GLY A 23 5.70 -15.39 -2.79
N LEU A 24 5.45 -14.18 -2.29
CA LEU A 24 4.53 -13.87 -1.20
C LEU A 24 3.31 -13.15 -1.76
N PRO A 25 2.12 -13.78 -1.79
CA PRO A 25 0.90 -13.06 -2.11
C PRO A 25 0.58 -12.09 -0.97
N VAL A 26 0.35 -10.83 -1.32
CA VAL A 26 0.03 -9.74 -0.40
C VAL A 26 -1.29 -9.15 -0.84
N VAL A 27 -2.23 -9.06 0.11
CA VAL A 27 -3.48 -8.31 -0.06
C VAL A 27 -3.43 -7.14 0.92
N ILE A 28 -3.58 -5.93 0.39
CA ILE A 28 -3.62 -4.71 1.17
C ILE A 28 -5.03 -4.15 1.07
N GLU A 29 -5.72 -4.09 2.20
CA GLU A 29 -7.03 -3.44 2.33
C GLU A 29 -6.86 -2.21 3.22
N ALA A 30 -7.31 -1.06 2.73
CA ALA A 30 -7.16 0.19 3.48
C ALA A 30 -8.27 0.34 4.53
N ASP A 31 -7.88 0.60 5.78
CA ASP A 31 -8.84 0.99 6.81
C ASP A 31 -9.40 2.41 6.57
N ALA A 32 -10.35 2.85 7.40
CA ALA A 32 -10.97 4.15 7.25
C ALA A 32 -9.97 5.32 7.35
N ALA A 33 -8.96 5.23 8.21
CA ALA A 33 -7.95 6.27 8.37
C ALA A 33 -7.01 6.33 7.16
N GLN A 34 -6.58 5.16 6.67
CA GLN A 34 -5.77 5.05 5.48
C GLN A 34 -6.50 5.54 4.23
N ARG A 35 -7.80 5.26 4.10
CA ARG A 35 -8.64 5.78 2.99
C ARG A 35 -8.78 7.30 3.03
N ALA A 36 -8.94 7.89 4.22
CA ALA A 36 -9.00 9.34 4.38
C ALA A 36 -7.65 10.01 4.04
N ALA A 37 -6.54 9.42 4.49
CA ALA A 37 -5.19 9.90 4.16
C ALA A 37 -4.91 9.79 2.66
N LEU A 38 -5.27 8.67 2.04
CA LEU A 38 -5.13 8.47 0.60
C LEU A 38 -5.98 9.47 -0.20
N ALA A 39 -7.21 9.77 0.24
CA ALA A 39 -8.04 10.80 -0.38
C ALA A 39 -7.36 12.19 -0.30
N GLY A 40 -6.80 12.51 0.87
CA GLY A 40 -6.08 13.77 1.10
C GLY A 40 -4.83 13.91 0.23
N GLU A 41 -4.04 12.85 0.07
CA GLU A 41 -2.82 12.87 -0.76
C GLU A 41 -3.10 13.01 -2.26
N HIS A 42 -4.23 12.49 -2.72
CA HIS A 42 -4.59 12.45 -4.15
C HIS A 42 -5.66 13.47 -4.55
N GLU A 43 -6.00 14.41 -3.66
CA GLU A 43 -7.02 15.45 -3.90
C GLU A 43 -8.39 14.87 -4.31
N LEU A 44 -8.74 13.70 -3.76
CA LEU A 44 -10.02 13.04 -3.99
C LEU A 44 -11.05 13.50 -2.94
N LEU A 45 -12.33 13.48 -3.33
CA LEU A 45 -13.43 13.73 -2.39
C LEU A 45 -13.46 12.68 -1.26
N SER A 46 -13.37 11.40 -1.65
CA SER A 46 -13.33 10.27 -0.74
C SER A 46 -12.78 9.03 -1.45
N VAL A 47 -12.26 8.08 -0.67
CA VAL A 47 -11.93 6.73 -1.13
C VAL A 47 -12.91 5.77 -0.46
N GLU A 48 -13.86 5.24 -1.22
CA GLU A 48 -14.91 4.35 -0.70
C GLU A 48 -14.41 2.94 -0.45
N ASN A 49 -13.56 2.42 -1.32
CA ASN A 49 -12.93 1.12 -1.16
C ASN A 49 -11.54 1.15 -1.80
N TYR A 50 -10.57 0.53 -1.14
CA TYR A 50 -9.23 0.35 -1.67
C TYR A 50 -8.74 -1.04 -1.29
N ARG A 51 -8.48 -1.85 -2.32
CA ARG A 51 -7.88 -3.18 -2.21
C ARG A 51 -6.84 -3.35 -3.30
N ALA A 52 -5.64 -3.73 -2.91
CA ALA A 52 -4.56 -4.06 -3.81
C ALA A 52 -4.12 -5.50 -3.58
N GLU A 53 -4.04 -6.27 -4.66
CA GLU A 53 -3.54 -7.65 -4.64
C GLU A 53 -2.22 -7.69 -5.41
N LEU A 54 -1.16 -8.12 -4.75
CA LEU A 54 0.19 -8.16 -5.29
C LEU A 54 0.82 -9.53 -5.05
N LEU A 55 1.68 -9.95 -5.96
CA LEU A 55 2.61 -11.06 -5.74
C LEU A 55 4.02 -10.48 -5.67
N VAL A 56 4.66 -10.64 -4.51
CA VAL A 56 6.06 -10.24 -4.33
C VAL A 56 6.94 -11.44 -4.66
N ALA A 57 7.70 -11.41 -5.75
CA ALA A 57 8.54 -12.52 -6.23
C ALA A 57 9.90 -12.03 -6.73
#